data_AF-A0A953V3I7-F1
#
_entry.id   AF-A0A953V3I7-F1
#
_cell.length_a   1.000
_cell.length_b   1.000
_cell.length_c   1.000
_cell.angle_alpha   90.00
_cell.angle_beta   90.00
_cell.angle_gamma   90.00
#
_symmetry.space_group_name_H-M   'P 1'
#
loop_
_entity.id
_entity.type
_entity.pdbx_description
1 polymer ?
#
loop_
_entity_poly.entity_id
_entity_poly.type
_entity_poly.pdbx_seq_one_letter_code
_entity_poly.pdbx_strand_id
1 'polypeptide(L)'
;MSSSTDKSHGTAGGPPRYETRDASVRGASNFIAYLGFLLVFALLLFWGLLRYVSAHQAGPALASPFAGNRQTPPVPRLQVNPRQDWLNFRAKQLQSLESYGWENRDTQTVRIPIERAMDLLLEKGLPVAKDTPAVEAEKPAPKGNQKH
;
A
#
# COMPACT_ATOMS: atom_id res chain seq x y z
N MET A 1 -80.07 -33.70 55.57
CA MET A 1 -78.66 -34.14 55.55
C MET A 1 -78.23 -34.21 54.11
N SER A 2 -77.35 -33.32 53.63
CA SER A 2 -75.89 -33.46 53.68
C SER A 2 -75.45 -34.72 52.94
N SER A 3 -74.53 -34.76 51.99
CA SER A 3 -73.49 -33.88 51.44
C SER A 3 -72.72 -34.85 50.52
N SER A 4 -72.20 -34.51 49.35
CA SER A 4 -70.84 -33.96 49.19
C SER A 4 -70.29 -34.51 47.85
N THR A 5 -69.65 -33.64 47.07
CA THR A 5 -68.44 -33.85 46.22
C THR A 5 -68.44 -34.99 45.19
N ASP A 6 -68.44 -34.74 43.88
CA ASP A 6 -67.48 -34.00 43.02
C ASP A 6 -66.11 -34.68 42.84
N LYS A 7 -65.78 -34.89 41.55
CA LYS A 7 -64.49 -35.16 40.90
C LYS A 7 -63.65 -36.38 41.33
N SER A 8 -63.71 -37.43 40.51
CA SER A 8 -62.50 -38.18 40.18
C SER A 8 -61.69 -37.40 39.14
N HIS A 9 -60.43 -37.12 39.48
CA HIS A 9 -59.51 -36.36 38.66
C HIS A 9 -59.14 -37.11 37.38
N GLY A 10 -59.29 -36.44 36.24
CA GLY A 10 -58.79 -36.89 34.95
C GLY A 10 -57.27 -37.04 34.99
N THR A 11 -56.80 -38.24 34.66
CA THR A 11 -55.41 -38.50 34.30
C THR A 11 -55.08 -37.73 33.03
N ALA A 12 -54.29 -36.67 33.19
CA ALA A 12 -53.65 -35.97 32.08
C ALA A 12 -52.58 -36.88 31.45
N GLY A 13 -53.01 -37.78 30.58
CA GLY A 13 -52.16 -38.52 29.65
C GLY A 13 -52.45 -38.05 28.23
N GLY A 14 -51.94 -36.88 27.86
CA GLY A 14 -52.02 -36.43 26.47
C GLY A 14 -51.21 -37.38 25.57
N PRO A 15 -51.72 -37.80 24.40
CA PRO A 15 -50.95 -38.64 23.50
C PRO A 15 -49.71 -37.88 22.99
N PRO A 16 -48.61 -38.58 22.68
CA PRO A 16 -47.40 -37.96 22.16
C PRO A 16 -47.71 -37.13 20.91
N ARG A 17 -47.43 -35.83 20.97
CA ARG A 17 -47.56 -34.88 19.85
C ARG A 17 -46.30 -34.95 19.00
N TYR A 18 -46.15 -36.03 18.25
CA TYR A 18 -45.25 -36.09 17.10
C TYR A 18 -45.90 -36.99 16.04
N GLU A 19 -46.00 -36.46 14.83
CA GLU A 19 -46.58 -37.17 13.70
C GLU A 19 -45.58 -38.23 13.25
N THR A 20 -45.86 -39.50 13.55
CA THR A 20 -45.11 -40.70 13.13
C THR A 20 -45.37 -41.03 11.65
N ARG A 21 -45.46 -40.01 10.82
CA ARG A 21 -45.47 -40.19 9.38
C ARG A 21 -44.01 -40.18 8.96
N ASP A 22 -43.39 -41.33 9.14
CA ASP A 22 -42.01 -41.60 8.75
C ASP A 22 -41.76 -40.96 7.39
N ALA A 23 -40.79 -40.05 7.34
CA ALA A 23 -40.38 -39.41 6.10
C ALA A 23 -40.23 -40.51 5.03
N SER A 24 -40.98 -40.40 3.93
CA SER A 24 -41.09 -41.49 2.97
C SER A 24 -39.69 -41.88 2.48
N VAL A 25 -39.19 -43.03 2.92
CA VAL A 25 -37.79 -43.46 2.66
C VAL A 25 -37.50 -43.45 1.17
N ARG A 26 -38.49 -43.84 0.36
CA ARG A 26 -38.44 -43.85 -1.11
C ARG A 26 -38.40 -42.45 -1.72
N GLY A 27 -39.12 -41.49 -1.15
CA GLY A 27 -39.09 -40.10 -1.58
C GLY A 27 -37.79 -39.42 -1.19
N ALA A 28 -37.32 -39.65 0.04
CA ALA A 28 -36.05 -39.13 0.54
C ALA A 28 -34.86 -39.71 -0.23
N SER A 29 -34.86 -41.01 -0.54
CA SER A 29 -33.79 -41.63 -1.34
C SER A 29 -33.77 -41.12 -2.77
N ASN A 30 -34.94 -40.97 -3.42
CA ASN A 30 -35.02 -40.39 -4.76
C ASN A 30 -34.56 -38.92 -4.77
N PHE A 31 -34.90 -38.16 -3.74
CA PHE A 31 -34.45 -36.77 -3.59
C PHE A 31 -32.92 -36.69 -3.45
N ILE A 32 -32.31 -37.51 -2.59
CA ILE A 32 -30.86 -37.57 -2.43
C ILE A 32 -30.18 -38.03 -3.72
N ALA A 33 -30.74 -39.04 -4.39
CA ALA A 33 -30.21 -39.53 -5.67
C ALA A 33 -30.25 -38.44 -6.75
N TYR A 34 -31.36 -37.72 -6.85
CA TYR A 34 -31.49 -36.60 -7.79
C TYR A 34 -30.52 -35.46 -7.46
N LEU A 35 -30.39 -35.10 -6.17
CA LEU A 35 -29.47 -34.06 -5.72
C LEU A 35 -28.01 -34.43 -6.00
N GLY A 36 -27.64 -35.68 -5.72
CA GLY A 36 -26.31 -36.22 -6.02
C GLY A 36 -26.03 -36.24 -7.51
N PHE A 37 -26.99 -36.70 -8.33
CA PHE A 37 -26.89 -36.67 -9.78
C PHE A 37 -26.69 -35.24 -10.30
N LEU A 38 -27.48 -34.28 -9.83
CA LEU A 38 -27.40 -32.88 -10.26
C LEU A 38 -26.07 -32.24 -9.88
N LEU A 39 -25.53 -32.57 -8.70
CA LEU A 39 -24.22 -32.11 -8.25
C LEU A 39 -23.09 -32.68 -9.10
N VAL A 40 -23.09 -33.99 -9.37
CA VAL A 40 -22.11 -34.64 -10.25
C VAL A 40 -22.22 -34.08 -11.67
N PHE A 41 -23.43 -33.89 -12.18
CA PHE A 41 -23.68 -33.30 -13.49
C PHE A 41 -23.13 -31.86 -13.59
N ALA A 42 -23.38 -31.02 -12.57
CA ALA A 42 -22.84 -29.67 -12.52
C ALA A 42 -21.31 -29.65 -12.47
N LEU A 43 -20.69 -30.56 -11.70
CA LEU A 43 -19.24 -30.71 -11.65
C LEU A 43 -18.66 -31.15 -13.00
N LEU A 44 -19.32 -32.08 -13.70
CA LEU A 44 -18.91 -32.52 -15.03
C LEU A 44 -19.04 -31.41 -16.07
N LEU A 45 -20.14 -30.65 -16.04
CA LEU A 45 -20.31 -29.48 -16.90
C LEU A 45 -19.25 -28.42 -16.62
N PHE A 46 -19.00 -28.11 -15.35
CA PHE A 46 -17.98 -27.15 -14.96
C PHE A 46 -16.57 -27.61 -15.36
N TRP A 47 -16.25 -28.89 -15.15
CA TRP A 47 -14.98 -29.49 -15.57
C TRP A 47 -14.83 -29.47 -17.10
N GLY A 48 -15.88 -29.82 -17.84
CA GLY A 48 -15.90 -29.77 -19.30
C GLY A 48 -15.76 -28.35 -19.84
N LEU A 49 -16.45 -27.38 -19.22
CA LEU A 49 -16.32 -25.96 -19.54
C LEU A 49 -14.90 -25.47 -19.28
N LEU A 50 -14.32 -25.77 -18.12
CA LEU A 50 -12.93 -25.42 -17.81
C LEU A 50 -11.96 -26.05 -18.81
N ARG A 51 -12.16 -27.33 -19.19
CA ARG A 51 -11.32 -27.98 -20.20
C ARG A 51 -11.47 -27.32 -21.57
N TYR A 52 -12.68 -27.00 -21.99
CA TYR A 52 -12.96 -26.29 -23.25
C TYR A 52 -12.31 -24.92 -23.25
N VAL A 53 -12.52 -24.16 -22.18
CA VAL A 53 -11.95 -22.85 -21.96
C VAL A 53 -10.43 -22.94 -21.92
N SER A 54 -9.79 -23.85 -21.20
CA SER A 54 -8.33 -24.03 -21.19
C SER A 54 -7.77 -24.45 -22.55
N ALA A 55 -8.48 -25.29 -23.31
CA ALA A 55 -8.06 -25.68 -24.66
C ALA A 55 -8.10 -24.49 -25.64
N HIS A 56 -9.03 -23.55 -25.45
CA HIS A 56 -9.16 -22.33 -26.27
C HIS A 56 -8.42 -21.11 -25.68
N GLN A 57 -8.06 -21.15 -24.39
CA GLN A 57 -7.28 -20.14 -23.66
C GLN A 57 -5.82 -20.53 -23.51
N ALA A 58 -5.24 -21.33 -24.42
CA ALA A 58 -3.79 -21.47 -24.55
C ALA A 58 -3.11 -20.17 -25.09
N GLY A 59 -3.71 -19.00 -24.84
CA GLY A 59 -3.05 -17.70 -24.86
C GLY A 59 -2.56 -17.38 -23.43
N PRO A 60 -1.46 -16.63 -23.26
CA PRO A 60 -0.69 -16.59 -22.02
C PRO A 60 -1.56 -16.25 -20.81
N ALA A 61 -1.85 -17.27 -19.99
CA ALA A 61 -2.54 -17.21 -18.70
C ALA A 61 -1.69 -16.57 -17.59
N LEU A 62 -0.99 -15.49 -17.92
CA LEU A 62 -0.25 -14.61 -17.01
C LEU A 62 -0.62 -13.14 -17.22
N ALA A 63 -1.60 -12.85 -18.07
CA ALA A 63 -2.16 -11.52 -18.15
C ALA A 63 -3.17 -11.30 -17.02
N SER A 64 -2.67 -11.06 -15.80
CA SER A 64 -3.38 -10.23 -14.83
C SER A 64 -3.99 -9.03 -15.58
N PRO A 65 -5.17 -8.50 -15.21
CA PRO A 65 -5.71 -7.28 -15.83
C PRO A 65 -4.74 -6.07 -15.74
N PHE A 66 -3.65 -6.19 -14.98
CA PHE A 66 -2.52 -5.26 -14.91
C PHE A 66 -1.32 -5.60 -15.80
N ALA A 67 -1.32 -6.71 -16.54
CA ALA A 67 -0.20 -7.15 -17.36
C ALA A 67 -0.09 -6.37 -18.68
N GLY A 68 -1.21 -5.90 -19.22
CA GLY A 68 -1.22 -5.06 -20.43
C GLY A 68 -0.98 -3.57 -20.15
N ASN A 69 -1.19 -3.13 -18.91
CA ASN A 69 -1.10 -1.72 -18.53
C ASN A 69 -0.43 -1.58 -17.16
N ARG A 70 0.77 -2.15 -17.02
CA ARG A 70 1.66 -1.79 -15.92
C ARG A 70 2.16 -0.37 -16.21
N GLN A 71 1.27 0.60 -16.07
CA GLN A 71 1.65 1.99 -15.86
C GLN A 71 2.53 1.96 -14.62
N THR A 72 3.84 1.97 -14.87
CA THR A 72 4.81 2.17 -13.83
C THR A 72 4.38 3.44 -13.11
N PRO A 73 4.11 3.38 -11.80
CA PRO A 73 3.69 4.57 -11.08
C PRO A 73 4.69 5.68 -11.38
N PRO A 74 4.20 6.90 -11.70
CA PRO A 74 5.08 8.02 -11.95
C PRO A 74 6.02 8.21 -10.75
N VAL A 75 7.24 8.68 -11.01
CA VAL A 75 8.21 8.98 -9.95
C VAL A 75 7.56 9.89 -8.89
N PRO A 76 7.71 9.64 -7.58
CA PRO A 76 8.81 8.93 -6.93
C PRO A 76 8.53 7.44 -6.71
N ARG A 77 9.47 6.61 -7.18
CA ARG A 77 9.46 5.17 -6.89
C ARG A 77 9.80 4.97 -5.42
N LEU A 78 9.28 3.88 -4.85
CA LEU A 78 9.74 3.41 -3.54
C LEU A 78 11.25 3.20 -3.60
N GLN A 79 12.00 3.98 -2.82
CA GLN A 79 13.44 3.84 -2.70
C GLN A 79 13.74 2.47 -2.10
N VAL A 80 14.40 1.60 -2.86
CA VAL A 80 14.60 0.18 -2.51
C VAL A 80 15.45 0.03 -1.24
N ASN A 81 16.40 0.95 -1.02
CA ASN A 81 17.28 0.93 0.15
C ASN A 81 17.67 2.35 0.62
N PRO A 82 16.77 3.07 1.33
CA PRO A 82 17.04 4.44 1.76
C PRO A 82 18.23 4.56 2.71
N ARG A 83 18.55 3.51 3.46
CA ARG A 83 19.69 3.50 4.39
C ARG A 83 21.03 3.54 3.66
N GLN A 84 21.19 2.73 2.61
CA GLN A 84 22.43 2.69 1.85
C GLN A 84 22.67 3.99 1.09
N ASP A 85 21.63 4.57 0.51
CA ASP A 85 21.72 5.86 -0.19
C ASP A 85 22.09 7.00 0.77
N TRP A 86 21.54 7.01 1.97
CA TRP A 86 21.91 7.98 3.00
C TRP A 86 23.38 7.84 3.43
N LEU A 87 23.87 6.60 3.61
CA LEU A 87 25.29 6.36 3.94
C LEU A 87 26.22 6.83 2.83
N ASN A 88 25.87 6.55 1.57
CA ASN A 88 26.65 7.00 0.40
C ASN A 88 26.66 8.53 0.28
N PHE A 89 25.51 9.17 0.53
CA PHE A 89 25.41 10.62 0.55
C PHE A 89 26.29 11.23 1.65
N ARG A 90 26.20 10.70 2.87
CA ARG A 90 27.02 11.14 4.01
C ARG A 90 28.52 10.96 3.73
N ALA A 91 28.92 9.83 3.15
CA ALA A 91 30.32 9.57 2.81
C ALA A 91 30.86 10.58 1.79
N LYS A 92 30.09 10.92 0.76
CA LYS A 92 30.47 11.96 -0.21
C LYS A 92 30.62 13.34 0.43
N GLN A 93 29.73 13.69 1.36
CA GLN A 93 29.82 14.96 2.08
C GLN A 93 31.09 15.03 2.93
N LEU A 94 31.37 13.97 3.71
CA LEU A 94 32.59 13.89 4.52
C LEU A 94 33.84 13.97 3.65
N GLN A 95 33.87 13.24 2.53
CA GLN A 95 35.00 13.32 1.59
C GLN A 95 35.23 14.74 1.10
N SER A 96 34.18 15.53 0.84
CA SER A 96 34.35 16.92 0.43
C SER A 96 34.91 17.81 1.55
N LEU A 97 34.54 17.56 2.81
CA LEU A 97 35.00 18.32 3.96
C LEU A 97 36.43 17.98 4.38
N GLU A 98 36.86 16.74 4.17
CA GLU A 98 38.17 16.24 4.61
C GLU A 98 39.25 16.37 3.50
N SER A 99 38.88 16.71 2.27
CA SER A 99 39.81 16.74 1.13
C SER A 99 39.95 18.11 0.48
N TYR A 100 41.15 18.35 -0.02
CA TYR A 100 41.45 19.48 -0.91
C TYR A 100 40.73 19.33 -2.25
N GLY A 101 40.23 20.43 -2.77
CA GLY A 101 39.57 20.45 -4.08
C GLY A 101 39.60 21.84 -4.68
N TRP A 102 39.39 21.92 -5.98
CA TRP A 102 39.13 23.20 -6.65
C TRP A 102 37.64 23.46 -6.61
N GLU A 103 37.23 24.64 -6.10
CA GLU A 103 35.84 25.08 -6.15
C GLU A 103 35.58 25.82 -7.46
N ASN A 104 36.48 26.75 -7.81
CA ASN A 104 36.46 27.45 -9.09
C ASN A 104 37.91 27.72 -9.54
N ARG A 105 38.29 27.16 -10.69
CA ARG A 105 39.64 27.28 -11.24
C ARG A 105 39.89 28.65 -11.88
N ASP A 106 38.86 29.25 -12.47
CA ASP A 106 38.96 30.53 -13.17
C ASP A 106 39.17 31.69 -12.19
N THR A 107 38.55 31.61 -11.01
CA THR A 107 38.76 32.56 -9.91
C THR A 107 39.81 32.10 -8.90
N GLN A 108 40.59 31.06 -9.23
CA GLN A 108 41.65 30.46 -8.40
C GLN A 108 41.20 30.14 -6.96
N THR A 109 39.94 29.77 -6.77
CA THR A 109 39.35 29.49 -5.45
C THR A 109 39.47 28.00 -5.13
N VAL A 110 40.21 27.69 -4.06
CA VAL A 110 40.50 26.32 -3.60
C VAL A 110 39.72 26.03 -2.32
N ARG A 111 39.13 24.84 -2.24
CA ARG A 111 38.57 24.26 -1.02
C ARG A 111 39.68 23.58 -0.22
N ILE A 112 39.76 23.93 1.06
CA ILE A 112 40.66 23.30 2.04
C ILE A 112 39.85 22.41 2.98
N PRO A 113 40.46 21.36 3.57
CA PRO A 113 39.83 20.55 4.60
C PRO A 113 39.36 21.41 5.78
N ILE A 114 38.21 21.06 6.36
CA ILE A 114 37.58 21.86 7.41
C ILE A 114 38.46 21.99 8.66
N GLU A 115 39.21 20.94 9.01
CA GLU A 115 40.18 20.96 10.10
C GLU A 115 41.23 22.04 9.88
N ARG A 116 41.80 22.10 8.66
CA ARG A 116 42.80 23.12 8.34
C ARG A 116 42.21 24.52 8.26
N ALA A 117 40.96 24.64 7.80
CA ALA A 117 40.25 25.91 7.81
C ALA A 117 40.09 26.46 9.23
N MET A 118 39.73 25.60 10.20
CA MET A 118 39.61 25.96 11.60
C MET A 118 40.96 26.38 12.19
N ASP A 119 42.03 25.62 11.94
CA ASP A 119 43.39 25.99 12.39
C ASP A 119 43.81 27.36 11.88
N LEU A 120 43.65 27.60 10.57
CA LEU A 120 43.99 28.87 9.94
C LEU A 120 43.14 30.03 10.48
N LEU A 121 41.89 29.77 10.84
CA LEU A 121 40.99 30.77 11.42
C LEU A 121 41.41 31.12 12.86
N LEU A 122 41.86 30.14 13.64
CA LEU A 122 42.41 30.37 14.98
C LEU A 122 43.74 31.11 14.92
N GLU A 123 44.63 30.73 13.99
CA GLU A 123 45.93 31.38 13.76
C GLU A 123 45.77 32.85 13.33
N LYS A 124 44.82 33.13 12.42
CA LYS A 124 44.58 34.48 11.88
C LYS A 124 43.66 35.35 12.75
N GLY A 125 42.95 34.73 13.70
CA GLY A 125 41.85 35.35 14.42
C GLY A 125 40.58 35.46 13.56
N LEU A 126 39.42 35.55 14.23
CA LEU A 126 38.14 35.77 13.54
C LEU A 126 38.19 37.10 12.79
N PRO A 127 37.89 37.13 11.48
CA PRO A 127 37.72 38.39 10.79
C PRO A 127 36.52 39.11 11.42
N VAL A 128 36.80 40.16 12.21
CA VAL A 128 35.77 41.14 12.57
C VAL A 128 35.27 41.68 11.24
N ALA A 129 33.98 41.49 10.95
CA ALA A 129 33.37 42.01 9.75
C ALA A 129 33.64 43.52 9.69
N LYS A 130 34.65 43.92 8.93
CA LYS A 130 34.79 45.30 8.50
C LYS A 130 33.66 45.52 7.52
N ASP A 131 32.79 46.45 7.88
CA ASP A 131 31.62 46.92 7.15
C ASP A 131 31.65 46.49 5.68
N THR A 132 30.77 45.55 5.35
CA THR A 132 30.33 45.39 3.98
C THR A 132 29.77 46.76 3.58
N PRO A 133 30.32 47.47 2.56
CA PRO A 133 29.61 48.61 2.02
C PRO A 133 28.25 48.06 1.62
N ALA A 134 27.20 48.65 2.20
CA ALA A 134 25.84 48.37 1.80
C ALA A 134 25.83 48.38 0.28
N VAL A 135 25.62 47.22 -0.33
CA VAL A 135 25.28 47.16 -1.74
C VAL A 135 24.00 47.96 -1.81
N GLU A 136 24.14 49.18 -2.32
CA GLU A 136 23.08 50.06 -2.73
C GLU A 136 22.27 49.28 -3.76
N ALA A 137 21.34 48.46 -3.25
CA ALA A 137 20.25 47.90 -4.00
C ALA A 137 19.29 49.06 -4.27
N GLU A 138 19.72 49.85 -5.26
CA GLU A 138 18.97 50.85 -5.98
C GLU A 138 17.54 50.35 -6.20
N LYS A 139 16.62 50.91 -5.43
CA LYS A 139 15.19 50.75 -5.58
C LYS A 139 14.83 51.30 -6.96
N PRO A 140 14.33 50.50 -7.92
CA PRO A 140 13.95 51.07 -9.21
C PRO A 140 12.75 51.99 -8.99
N ALA A 141 12.97 53.29 -9.14
CA ALA A 141 11.92 54.28 -9.17
C ALA A 141 11.01 54.03 -10.39
N PRO A 142 9.67 54.12 -10.25
CA PRO A 142 8.79 54.00 -11.39
C PRO A 142 9.00 55.21 -12.31
N LYS A 143 9.43 54.96 -13.55
CA LYS A 143 9.44 55.99 -14.61
C LYS A 143 8.01 56.48 -14.83
N GLY A 144 7.76 57.74 -14.48
CA GLY A 144 6.56 58.46 -14.85
C GLY A 144 6.46 58.54 -16.37
N ASN A 145 5.36 58.01 -16.91
CA ASN A 145 5.02 58.16 -18.31
C ASN A 145 4.61 59.61 -18.58
N GLN A 146 5.43 60.34 -19.33
CA GLN A 146 4.96 61.52 -20.06
C GLN A 146 3.99 61.06 -21.15
N LYS A 147 2.72 61.45 -21.02
CA LYS A 147 1.76 61.50 -22.12
C LYS A 147 0.95 62.78 -22.00
N HIS A 148 0.92 63.51 -23.11
CA HIS A 148 0.12 64.68 -23.48
C HIS A 148 0.58 66.06 -22.97
#